data_AF-A0A956VC95-F1
#
_entry.id   AF-A0A956VC95-F1
#
_cell.length_a   1.000
_cell.length_b   1.000
_cell.length_c   1.000
_cell.angle_alpha   90.00
_cell.angle_beta   90.00
_cell.angle_gamma   90.00
#
_symmetry.space_group_name_H-M   'P 1'
#
loop_
_entity.id
_entity.type
_entity.pdbx_description
1 polymer ?
#
loop_
_entity_poly.entity_id
_entity_poly.type
_entity_poly.pdbx_seq_one_letter_code
_entity_poly.pdbx_strand_id
1 'polypeptide(L)' 'EAQRQWGKLTNDDMDVIQGDQKKLSGKLQERYGYSKDEADRRVNDWVESL' A
#
# COMPACT_ATOMS: atom_id res chain seq x y z
N GLU A 1 6.77 6.45 4.74
CA GLU A 1 5.88 6.08 5.87
C GLU A 1 5.10 4.81 5.60
N ALA A 2 4.52 4.62 4.40
CA ALA A 2 3.81 3.38 4.03
C ALA A 2 4.62 2.09 4.33
N GLN A 3 5.92 2.07 4.06
CA GLN A 3 6.78 0.91 4.38
C GLN A 3 6.83 0.56 5.88
N ARG A 4 6.61 1.53 6.78
CA ARG A 4 6.50 1.28 8.23
C ARG A 4 5.19 0.57 8.58
N GLN A 5 4.11 0.93 7.87
CA GLN A 5 2.81 0.29 8.03
C GLN A 5 2.78 -1.11 7.39
N TRP A 6 3.47 -1.26 6.26
CA TRP A 6 3.51 -2.50 5.49
C TRP A 6 4.95 -2.96 5.27
N GLY A 7 5.51 -3.66 6.27
CA GLY A 7 6.90 -4.13 6.25
C GLY A 7 7.29 -5.12 5.15
N LYS A 8 6.36 -5.67 4.35
CA LYS A 8 6.67 -6.46 3.15
C LYS A 8 6.89 -5.61 1.91
N LEU A 9 6.57 -4.32 1.95
CA LEU A 9 6.90 -3.40 0.86
C LEU A 9 8.42 -3.16 0.86
N THR A 10 9.01 -3.33 -0.30
CA THR A 10 10.44 -3.08 -0.53
C THR A 10 10.67 -1.63 -0.95
N ASN A 11 11.94 -1.19 -0.97
CA ASN A 11 12.28 0.14 -1.48
C ASN A 11 11.88 0.29 -2.96
N ASP A 12 12.07 -0.76 -3.77
CA ASP A 12 11.64 -0.77 -5.17
C ASP A 12 10.11 -0.61 -5.33
N ASP A 13 9.32 -1.21 -4.43
CA ASP A 13 7.87 -1.00 -4.44
C ASP A 13 7.53 0.46 -4.12
N MET A 14 8.24 1.08 -3.16
CA MET A 14 8.06 2.48 -2.79
C MET A 14 8.40 3.43 -3.94
N ASP A 15 9.44 3.11 -4.72
CA ASP A 15 9.85 3.86 -5.91
C ASP A 15 8.83 3.77 -7.04
N VAL A 16 8.06 2.68 -7.11
CA VAL A 16 6.92 2.54 -8.02
C VAL A 16 5.71 3.32 -7.51
N ILE A 17 5.42 3.20 -6.20
CA ILE A 17 4.25 3.81 -5.55
C ILE A 17 4.32 5.34 -5.66
N GLN A 18 5.45 5.98 -5.34
CA GLN A 18 5.63 7.44 -5.44
C GLN A 18 4.51 8.27 -4.78
N GLY A 19 3.91 7.76 -3.70
CA GLY A 19 2.79 8.39 -3.00
C GLY A 19 1.40 8.18 -3.65
N ASP A 20 1.31 7.46 -4.75
CA ASP A 20 0.05 7.13 -5.41
C ASP A 20 -0.70 6.01 -4.66
N GLN A 21 -1.90 6.33 -4.17
CA GLN A 21 -2.74 5.42 -3.41
C GLN A 21 -3.20 4.19 -4.21
N LYS A 22 -3.47 4.34 -5.51
CA LYS A 22 -3.87 3.22 -6.37
C LYS A 22 -2.72 2.26 -6.60
N LYS A 23 -1.50 2.79 -6.82
CA LYS A 23 -0.30 1.95 -6.93
C LYS A 23 0.00 1.24 -5.61
N LEU A 24 -0.16 1.93 -4.49
CA LEU A 24 -0.02 1.32 -3.17
C LEU A 24 -1.01 0.17 -2.99
N SER A 25 -2.29 0.36 -3.29
CA SER A 25 -3.30 -0.71 -3.26
C SER A 25 -2.91 -1.90 -4.15
N GLY A 26 -2.46 -1.65 -5.38
CA GLY A 26 -1.96 -2.71 -6.26
C GLY A 26 -0.80 -3.50 -5.66
N LYS A 27 0.17 -2.81 -5.05
CA LYS A 27 1.29 -3.46 -4.35
C LYS A 27 0.87 -4.22 -3.11
N LEU A 28 -0.15 -3.77 -2.39
CA LEU A 28 -0.70 -4.52 -1.27
C LEU A 28 -1.38 -5.82 -1.74
N GLN A 29 -2.10 -5.79 -2.87
CA GLN A 29 -2.64 -7.01 -3.48
C GLN A 29 -1.51 -7.98 -3.86
N GLU A 30 -0.45 -7.50 -4.53
CA GLU A 30 0.68 -8.34 -4.95
C GLU A 30 1.49 -8.94 -3.78
N ARG A 31 1.81 -8.13 -2.76
CA ARG A 31 2.72 -8.54 -1.66
C ARG A 31 2.02 -9.25 -0.51
N TYR A 32 0.75 -8.94 -0.30
CA TYR A 32 -0.03 -9.47 0.83
C TYR A 32 -1.17 -10.40 0.42
N GLY A 33 -1.54 -10.44 -0.86
CA GLY A 33 -2.65 -11.27 -1.34
C GLY A 33 -4.03 -10.73 -0.95
N TYR A 34 -4.13 -9.44 -0.62
CA TYR A 34 -5.40 -8.83 -0.30
C TYR A 34 -6.32 -8.77 -1.52
N SER A 35 -7.63 -8.84 -1.27
CA SER A 35 -8.59 -8.45 -2.29
C SER A 35 -8.47 -6.95 -2.57
N LYS A 36 -8.96 -6.52 -3.73
CA LYS A 36 -8.98 -5.09 -4.09
C LYS A 36 -9.66 -4.25 -3.00
N ASP A 37 -10.83 -4.67 -2.53
CA ASP A 37 -11.60 -3.92 -1.54
C ASP A 37 -10.88 -3.83 -0.18
N GLU A 38 -10.15 -4.88 0.21
CA GLU A 38 -9.35 -4.85 1.44
C GLU A 38 -8.12 -3.96 1.29
N ALA A 39 -7.43 -4.05 0.16
CA ALA A 39 -6.28 -3.20 -0.13
C ALA A 39 -6.68 -1.72 -0.16
N ASP A 40 -7.74 -1.38 -0.88
CA ASP A 40 -8.26 -0.01 -0.98
C ASP A 40 -8.69 0.51 0.40
N ARG A 41 -9.38 -0.30 1.22
CA ARG A 41 -9.73 0.08 2.60
C ARG A 41 -8.51 0.39 3.45
N ARG A 42 -7.51 -0.51 3.47
CA ARG A 42 -6.28 -0.31 4.25
C ARG A 42 -5.51 0.94 3.83
N VAL A 43 -5.50 1.26 2.53
CA VAL A 43 -4.87 2.48 2.02
C VAL A 43 -5.64 3.71 2.50
N ASN A 44 -6.97 3.70 2.39
CA ASN A 44 -7.80 4.81 2.86
C ASN A 44 -7.65 5.03 4.37
N ASP A 45 -7.76 3.98 5.17
CA ASP A 45 -7.60 4.03 6.63
C ASP A 45 -6.23 4.62 7.01
N TRP A 46 -5.18 4.22 6.29
CA TRP A 46 -3.84 4.75 6.52
C TRP A 46 -3.75 6.23 6.16
N VAL A 47 -4.29 6.65 5.01
CA VAL A 47 -4.30 8.06 4.57
C VAL A 47 -5.09 8.95 5.53
N GLU A 48 -6.19 8.46 6.08
CA GLU A 48 -6.97 9.19 7.09
C GLU A 48 -6.25 9.29 8.45
N SER A 49 -5.29 8.40 8.71
CA SER A 49 -4.48 8.39 9.94
C SER A 49 -3.18 9.20 9.87
N LEU A 50 -2.82 9.72 8.69
CA LEU A 50 -1.66 10.59 8.47
C LEU A 50 -1.92 12.00 9.00
#